data_AF-A0A1X2DGY3-F1
#
_entry.id   AF-A0A1X2DGY3-F1
#
_cell.length_a   1.000
_cell.length_b   1.000
_cell.length_c   1.000
_cell.angle_alpha   90.00
_cell.angle_beta   90.00
_cell.angle_gamma   90.00
#
_symmetry.space_group_name_H-M   'P 1'
#
loop_
_entity.id
_entity.type
_entity.pdbx_description
1 polymer ?
#
loop_
_entity_poly.entity_id
_entity_poly.type
_entity_poly.pdbx_seq_one_letter_code
_entity_poly.pdbx_strand_id
1 'polypeptide(L)'
;MSHNEGIGYLKLECPQGHPVGRILKQVPHQAVQYDPGAQVGPRRFWPEEDDQPQFTARCRFCEKPVADATVTLQSKLGQVLADASETSATATLPYV
;
A
#
# COMPACT_ATOMS: atom_id res chain seq x y z
N MET A 1 23.54 7.34 13.26
CA MET A 1 22.93 7.53 11.93
C MET A 1 21.71 6.65 11.89
N SER A 2 20.52 7.24 11.87
CA SER A 2 19.27 6.52 12.10
C SER A 2 18.90 5.73 10.84
N HIS A 3 18.98 4.41 10.95
CA HIS A 3 18.74 3.43 9.90
C HIS A 3 17.23 3.31 9.59
N ASN A 4 16.61 4.40 9.12
CA ASN A 4 15.23 4.34 8.63
C ASN A 4 15.13 3.84 7.18
N GLU A 5 16.26 3.52 6.52
CA GLU A 5 16.26 2.83 5.24
C GLU A 5 15.50 1.51 5.34
N GLY A 6 14.46 1.36 4.52
CA GLY A 6 13.63 0.15 4.49
C GLY A 6 12.43 0.14 5.45
N ILE A 7 12.09 1.28 6.08
CA ILE A 7 10.85 1.43 6.86
C ILE A 7 9.99 2.54 6.26
N GLY A 8 8.79 2.19 5.81
CA GLY A 8 7.89 3.14 5.19
C GLY A 8 6.51 2.56 4.93
N TYR A 9 5.58 3.42 4.51
CA TYR A 9 4.25 2.98 4.17
C TYR A 9 3.61 3.74 3.01
N LEU A 10 2.89 3.01 2.17
CA LEU A 10 2.13 3.55 1.05
C LEU A 10 0.66 3.61 1.44
N LYS A 11 0.10 4.82 1.57
CA LYS A 11 -1.33 5.04 1.75
C LYS A 11 -2.05 4.77 0.43
N LEU A 12 -3.15 4.04 0.47
CA LEU A 12 -3.97 3.75 -0.70
C LEU A 12 -5.26 4.55 -0.61
N GLU A 13 -5.56 5.29 -1.66
CA GLU A 13 -6.73 6.18 -1.72
C GLU A 13 -7.53 5.93 -3.00
N CYS A 14 -8.83 6.20 -2.98
CA CYS A 14 -9.63 6.18 -4.21
C CYS A 14 -9.48 7.52 -4.97
N PRO A 15 -10.00 7.65 -6.20
CA PRO A 15 -9.91 8.88 -7.01
C PRO A 15 -10.65 10.09 -6.43
N GLN A 16 -11.30 9.92 -5.28
CA GLN A 16 -11.98 10.98 -4.53
C GLN A 16 -11.22 11.35 -3.24
N GLY A 17 -10.01 10.80 -3.03
CA GLY A 17 -9.19 11.03 -1.83
C GLY A 17 -9.65 10.27 -0.59
N HIS A 18 -10.52 9.26 -0.73
CA HIS A 18 -10.94 8.46 0.43
C HIS A 18 -9.88 7.40 0.77
N PRO A 19 -9.57 7.19 2.06
CA PRO A 19 -8.63 6.16 2.48
C PRO A 19 -9.22 4.76 2.28
N VAL A 20 -8.56 3.98 1.43
CA VAL A 20 -8.91 2.59 1.10
C VAL A 20 -8.10 1.60 1.92
N GLY A 21 -6.85 1.93 2.25
CA GLY A 21 -5.97 1.10 3.06
C GLY A 21 -4.55 1.65 3.10
N ARG A 22 -3.60 0.87 3.59
CA ARG A 22 -2.18 1.19 3.57
C ARG A 22 -1.33 -0.06 3.46
N ILE A 23 -0.21 0.07 2.78
CA ILE A 23 0.83 -0.95 2.66
C ILE A 23 1.98 -0.53 3.57
N LEU A 24 2.44 -1.42 4.43
CA LEU A 24 3.44 -1.12 5.45
C LEU A 24 4.64 -2.05 5.28
N LYS A 25 5.86 -1.50 5.37
CA LYS A 25 7.08 -2.29 5.60
C LYS A 25 7.73 -1.75 6.87
N GLN A 26 7.65 -2.52 7.96
CA GLN A 26 8.06 -2.05 9.29
C GLN A 26 9.51 -2.41 9.65
N VAL A 27 10.09 -3.45 9.03
CA VAL A 27 11.52 -3.75 9.12
C VAL A 27 12.06 -4.21 7.76
N PRO A 28 13.34 -3.95 7.43
CA PRO A 28 13.93 -4.27 6.12
C PRO A 28 13.79 -5.74 5.71
N HIS A 29 13.80 -6.65 6.69
CA HIS A 29 13.67 -8.10 6.51
C HIS A 29 12.25 -8.65 6.75
N GLN A 30 11.25 -7.79 7.03
CA GLN A 30 9.86 -8.22 7.11
C GLN A 30 9.22 -8.27 5.74
N ALA A 31 8.28 -9.21 5.62
CA ALA A 31 7.28 -9.14 4.59
C ALA A 31 6.45 -7.85 4.67
N VAL A 32 6.10 -7.34 3.49
CA VAL A 32 5.20 -6.20 3.34
C VAL A 32 3.82 -6.61 3.84
N GLN A 33 3.18 -5.75 4.63
CA GLN A 33 1.85 -5.99 5.18
C GLN A 33 0.84 -5.07 4.52
N TYR A 34 -0.30 -5.63 4.15
CA TYR A 34 -1.48 -4.87 3.79
C TYR A 34 -2.35 -4.65 5.04
N ASP A 35 -2.61 -3.39 5.36
CA ASP A 35 -3.59 -2.99 6.36
C ASP A 35 -4.79 -2.34 5.63
N PRO A 36 -5.93 -3.03 5.49
CA PRO A 36 -7.14 -2.48 4.89
C PRO A 36 -7.82 -1.42 5.78
N GLY A 37 -7.21 -1.05 6.90
CA GLY A 37 -7.74 -0.12 7.90
C GLY A 37 -8.43 -0.85 9.04
N ALA A 38 -8.41 -0.21 10.21
CA ALA A 38 -8.80 -0.75 11.53
C ALA A 38 -10.23 -1.34 11.65
N GLN A 39 -11.05 -1.30 10.58
CA GLN A 39 -12.42 -1.78 10.57
C GLN A 39 -12.67 -2.96 9.61
N VAL A 40 -11.68 -3.38 8.80
CA VAL A 40 -11.88 -4.34 7.69
C VAL A 40 -11.21 -5.71 7.95
N GLY A 41 -10.43 -5.85 9.03
CA GLY A 41 -9.88 -7.13 9.49
C GLY A 41 -8.41 -7.06 9.91
N PRO A 42 -7.80 -8.20 10.29
CA PRO A 42 -6.38 -8.25 10.65
C PRO A 42 -5.50 -7.86 9.46
N ARG A 43 -4.31 -7.32 9.76
CA ARG A 43 -3.28 -7.06 8.74
C ARG A 43 -2.98 -8.34 7.98
N ARG A 44 -3.01 -8.27 6.67
CA ARG A 44 -2.75 -9.40 5.79
C ARG A 44 -1.35 -9.29 5.22
N PHE A 45 -0.81 -10.42 4.80
CA PHE A 45 0.37 -10.42 3.96
C PHE A 45 0.03 -9.70 2.64
N TRP A 46 0.87 -8.74 2.22
CA TRP A 46 0.71 -8.12 0.91
C TRP A 46 1.20 -9.09 -0.16
N PRO A 47 0.35 -9.47 -1.14
CA PRO A 47 0.71 -10.49 -2.12
C PRO A 47 1.81 -10.01 -3.06
N GLU A 48 2.63 -10.95 -3.53
CA GLU A 48 3.62 -10.69 -4.57
C GLU A 48 2.93 -10.53 -5.93
N GLU A 49 3.62 -9.89 -6.89
CA GLU A 49 3.09 -9.67 -8.23
C GLU A 49 2.75 -11.00 -8.92
N ASP A 50 3.62 -12.01 -8.77
CA ASP A 50 3.43 -13.35 -9.33
C ASP A 50 2.16 -14.04 -8.81
N ASP A 51 1.79 -13.81 -7.55
CA ASP A 51 0.58 -14.38 -6.94
C ASP A 51 -0.68 -13.57 -7.27
N GLN A 52 -0.57 -12.25 -7.24
CA GLN A 52 -1.67 -11.33 -7.51
C GLN A 52 -1.16 -10.15 -8.37
N PRO A 53 -1.28 -10.24 -9.71
CA PRO A 53 -0.78 -9.19 -10.60
C PRO A 53 -1.60 -7.89 -10.50
N GLN A 54 -2.87 -8.01 -10.12
CA GLN A 54 -3.77 -6.87 -9.92
C GLN A 54 -4.27 -6.83 -8.48
N PHE A 55 -3.89 -5.76 -7.77
CA PHE A 55 -4.38 -5.50 -6.44
C PHE A 55 -5.75 -4.84 -6.51
N THR A 56 -6.75 -5.49 -5.93
CA THR A 56 -8.11 -4.98 -5.82
C THR A 56 -8.47 -4.70 -4.37
N ALA A 57 -9.02 -3.53 -4.12
CA ALA A 57 -9.63 -3.15 -2.85
C ALA A 57 -11.00 -2.52 -3.08
N ARG A 58 -11.79 -2.36 -2.02
CA ARG A 58 -13.10 -1.71 -2.11
C ARG A 58 -13.07 -0.42 -1.29
N CYS A 59 -13.37 0.70 -1.94
CA CYS A 59 -13.52 1.96 -1.23
C CYS A 59 -14.83 1.92 -0.43
N ARG A 60 -14.76 1.98 0.90
CA ARG A 60 -15.94 1.96 1.78
C ARG A 60 -16.82 3.22 1.68
N PHE A 61 -16.25 4.34 1.26
CA PHE A 61 -16.97 5.62 1.15
C PHE A 61 -17.72 5.74 -0.17
N CYS A 62 -17.09 5.31 -1.27
CA CYS A 62 -17.74 5.27 -2.58
C CYS A 62 -18.51 3.98 -2.81
N GLU A 63 -18.29 2.97 -1.96
CA GLU A 63 -18.74 1.58 -2.10
C GLU A 63 -18.32 0.89 -3.41
N LYS A 64 -17.40 1.51 -4.15
CA LYS A 64 -16.89 1.06 -5.45
C LYS A 64 -15.59 0.26 -5.31
N PRO A 65 -15.40 -0.77 -6.14
CA PRO A 65 -14.11 -1.42 -6.25
C PRO A 65 -13.09 -0.45 -6.88
N VAL A 66 -11.86 -0.53 -6.40
CA VAL A 66 -10.70 0.17 -6.93
C VAL A 66 -9.57 -0.83 -7.10
N ALA A 67 -8.78 -0.67 -8.16
CA ALA A 67 -7.68 -1.58 -8.41
C ALA A 67 -6.49 -0.85 -9.01
N ASP A 68 -5.30 -1.38 -8.81
CA ASP A 68 -4.09 -0.97 -9.51
C ASP A 68 -3.18 -2.18 -9.70
N ALA A 69 -2.20 -2.08 -10.60
CA ALA A 69 -1.24 -3.15 -10.80
C ALA A 69 -0.35 -3.29 -9.57
N THR A 70 -0.15 -4.53 -9.09
CA THR A 70 0.66 -4.79 -7.90
C THR A 70 2.09 -4.30 -8.10
N VAL A 71 2.65 -4.44 -9.31
CA VAL A 71 3.97 -3.90 -9.70
C VAL A 71 4.07 -2.39 -9.52
N THR A 72 3.00 -1.64 -9.83
CA THR A 72 2.95 -0.18 -9.69
C THR A 72 3.01 0.20 -8.22
N LEU A 73 2.25 -0.51 -7.37
CA LEU A 73 2.23 -0.26 -5.93
C LEU A 73 3.54 -0.68 -5.24
N GLN A 74 4.14 -1.80 -5.67
CA GLN A 74 5.45 -2.24 -5.20
C GLN A 74 6.54 -1.26 -5.59
N SER A 75 6.53 -0.76 -6.83
CA SER A 75 7.49 0.25 -7.30
C SER A 75 7.39 1.54 -6.50
N LYS A 76 6.16 2.03 -6.25
CA LYS A 76 5.93 3.21 -5.39
C LYS A 76 6.41 2.97 -3.96
N LEU A 77 6.13 1.81 -3.38
CA LEU A 77 6.63 1.47 -2.05
C LEU A 77 8.17 1.41 -2.05
N GLY A 78 8.79 0.82 -3.08
CA GLY A 78 10.25 0.78 -3.23
C GLY A 78 10.87 2.17 -3.29
N GLN A 79 10.24 3.12 -3.97
CA GLN A 79 10.67 4.53 -4.00
C GLN A 79 10.64 5.16 -2.61
N VAL A 80 9.55 4.98 -1.86
CA VAL A 80 9.43 5.46 -0.46
C VAL A 80 10.50 4.85 0.43
N LEU A 81 10.77 3.55 0.28
CA LEU A 81 11.76 2.86 1.11
C LEU A 81 13.20 3.25 0.78
N ALA A 82 13.45 3.68 -0.46
CA ALA A 82 14.74 4.18 -0.92
C ALA A 82 14.96 5.67 -0.54
N ASP A 83 13.88 6.43 -0.31
CA ASP A 83 13.95 7.82 0.11
C ASP A 83 13.98 7.93 1.64
N ALA A 84 15.16 8.20 2.19
CA ALA A 84 15.33 8.39 3.63
C ALA A 84 14.59 9.63 4.20
N SER A 85 14.12 10.53 3.34
CA SER A 85 13.36 11.74 3.67
C SER A 85 11.85 11.47 3.71
N GLU A 86 11.36 10.59 2.83
CA GLU A 86 9.96 10.25 2.71
C GLU A 86 9.66 8.87 3.33
N THR A 87 9.13 8.85 4.55
CA THR A 87 8.69 7.60 5.20
C THR A 87 7.28 7.17 4.79
N SER A 88 6.60 7.97 3.97
CA SER A 88 5.27 7.64 3.47
C SER A 88 4.95 8.32 2.16
N ALA A 89 4.28 7.60 1.25
CA ALA A 89 3.64 8.20 0.08
C ALA A 89 2.18 7.79 -0.01
N THR A 90 1.47 8.40 -0.95
CA THR A 90 0.08 8.07 -1.27
C THR A 90 -0.01 7.55 -2.71
N ALA A 91 -0.75 6.48 -2.92
CA ALA A 91 -1.11 5.95 -4.23
C ALA A 91 -2.64 5.99 -4.42
N THR A 92 -3.06 6.71 -5.45
CA THR A 92 -4.46 6.76 -5.87
C THR A 92 -4.77 5.57 -6.77
N LEU A 93 -5.71 4.72 -6.33
CA LEU A 93 -6.19 3.55 -7.05
C LEU A 93 -7.38 3.97 -7.94
N PRO A 94 -7.35 3.74 -9.27
CA PRO A 94 -8.50 3.98 -10.14
C PRO A 94 -9.67 3.05 -9.84
N TYR A 95 -10.88 3.47 -10.21
CA TYR A 95 -12.08 2.61 -10.16
C TYR A 95 -11.99 1.52 -11.24
N VAL A 96 -12.56 0.36 -10.92
CA VAL A 96 -12.75 -0.76 -11.86
C VAL A 96 -14.22 -1.06 -12.12
#